data_AF-A0AAV2SAK4-F1
#
_entry.id   AF-A0AAV2SAK4-F1
#
_cell.length_a   1.000
_cell.length_b   1.000
_cell.length_c   1.000
_cell.angle_alpha   90.00
_cell.angle_beta   90.00
_cell.angle_gamma   90.00
#
_symmetry.space_group_name_H-M   'P 1'
#
loop_
_entity.id
_entity.type
_entity.pdbx_description
1 polymer ?
#
loop_
_entity_poly.entity_id
_entity_poly.type
_entity_poly.pdbx_seq_one_letter_code
_entity_poly.pdbx_strand_id
1 'polypeptide(L)'
;SVLNELSQQLLIATDNRASLRDATVLIPESWQTDSLTCSVPSPVGTISVPFDAHIQVAGSHPVFGSKPWTQQSQGCGRPGDFIQFGAELLKGSSNDTVYTHAARLLVAEWARFRWGVFDESGHDKDLLYPMTFLDPLTGDMTPNKCFYESRIYGFCNAEDHIPEAPTKQNAQCKGLSVLDIINSSQDFKDYRIPFNKTLTAIEPSIQFLKRAPPRIIVLVENSAVMNLQR
;
A
#
# COMPACT_ATOMS: atom_id res chain seq x y z
N SER A 1 11.74 12.00 -2.43
CA SER A 1 11.66 11.01 -1.33
C SER A 1 10.82 9.83 -1.80
N VAL A 2 10.87 8.65 -1.15
CA VAL A 2 10.03 7.50 -1.56
C VAL A 2 8.54 7.84 -1.59
N LEU A 3 8.06 8.65 -0.64
CA LEU A 3 6.65 9.07 -0.60
C LEU A 3 6.27 10.06 -1.70
N ASN A 4 7.20 10.92 -2.12
CA ASN A 4 6.98 11.81 -3.27
C ASN A 4 6.85 10.99 -4.56
N GLU A 5 7.78 10.06 -4.80
CA GLU A 5 7.73 9.16 -5.97
C GLU A 5 6.51 8.25 -5.95
N LEU A 6 6.11 7.74 -4.78
CA LEU A 6 4.87 6.98 -4.61
C LEU A 6 3.65 7.83 -4.99
N SER A 7 3.59 9.09 -4.54
CA SER A 7 2.51 10.03 -4.86
C SER A 7 2.41 10.29 -6.37
N GLN A 8 3.56 10.52 -7.03
CA GLN A 8 3.62 10.75 -8.48
C GLN A 8 3.22 9.52 -9.28
N GLN A 9 3.76 8.34 -8.92
CA GLN A 9 3.44 7.10 -9.63
C GLN A 9 1.99 6.68 -9.42
N LEU A 10 1.42 6.89 -8.21
CA LEU A 10 0.00 6.63 -7.95
C LEU A 10 -0.91 7.54 -8.79
N LEU A 11 -0.51 8.80 -8.98
CA LEU A 11 -1.24 9.73 -9.83
C LEU A 11 -1.26 9.25 -11.28
N ILE A 12 -0.11 8.84 -11.81
CA ILE A 12 -0.02 8.28 -13.16
C ILE A 12 -0.83 6.98 -13.26
N ALA A 13 -0.73 6.09 -12.26
CA ALA A 13 -1.41 4.80 -12.23
C ALA A 13 -2.94 4.90 -12.25
N THR A 14 -3.46 6.02 -11.74
CA THR A 14 -4.89 6.29 -11.61
C THR A 14 -5.41 7.28 -12.65
N ASP A 15 -4.70 7.48 -13.76
CA ASP A 15 -5.06 8.43 -14.82
C ASP A 15 -5.24 9.88 -14.32
N ASN A 16 -4.31 10.33 -13.48
CA ASN A 16 -4.29 11.64 -12.83
C ASN A 16 -5.48 11.92 -11.90
N ARG A 17 -5.89 10.93 -11.10
CA ARG A 17 -7.05 11.06 -10.21
C ARG A 17 -6.75 10.94 -8.71
N ALA A 18 -5.64 10.30 -8.31
CA ALA A 18 -5.27 10.18 -6.90
C ALA A 18 -3.78 10.41 -6.64
N SER A 19 -3.47 11.23 -5.63
CA SER A 19 -2.11 11.43 -5.13
C SER A 19 -2.13 11.54 -3.61
N LEU A 20 -0.96 11.39 -2.97
CA LEU A 20 -0.84 11.64 -1.53
C LEU A 20 -0.83 13.15 -1.29
N ARG A 21 -1.55 13.58 -0.25
CA ARG A 21 -1.57 14.99 0.19
C ARG A 21 -0.74 15.18 1.46
N ASP A 22 -1.01 14.35 2.47
CA ASP A 22 -0.38 14.44 3.78
C ASP A 22 0.04 13.03 4.23
N ALA A 23 1.20 12.91 4.87
CA ALA A 23 1.73 11.67 5.42
C ALA A 23 2.26 11.91 6.84
N THR A 24 1.90 11.01 7.74
CA THR A 24 2.38 11.03 9.13
C THR A 24 3.36 9.87 9.33
N VAL A 25 4.60 10.20 9.68
CA VAL A 25 5.64 9.22 9.97
C VAL A 25 5.82 9.13 11.48
N LEU A 26 5.67 7.92 12.00
CA LEU A 26 5.74 7.66 13.43
C LEU A 26 7.12 7.11 13.77
N ILE A 27 7.80 7.85 14.63
CA ILE A 27 9.19 7.58 14.99
C ILE A 27 9.21 6.79 16.30
N PRO A 28 10.00 5.71 16.39
CA PRO A 28 10.20 5.00 17.64
C PRO A 28 10.69 5.93 18.75
N GLU A 29 10.20 5.73 19.97
CA GLU A 29 10.63 6.50 21.14
C GLU A 29 12.15 6.38 21.39
N SER A 30 12.73 5.23 21.05
CA SER A 30 14.16 4.95 21.19
C SER A 30 15.07 5.77 20.28
N TRP A 31 14.54 6.42 19.24
CA TRP A 31 15.35 7.23 18.33
C TRP A 31 15.70 8.58 18.95
N GLN A 32 17.00 8.84 19.06
CA GLN A 32 17.51 10.12 19.56
C GLN A 32 17.28 11.21 18.51
N THR A 33 16.77 12.37 18.93
CA THR A 33 16.54 13.52 18.05
C THR A 33 17.82 14.34 17.83
N ASP A 34 18.78 14.22 18.75
CA ASP A 34 19.90 15.16 18.90
C ASP A 34 21.26 14.49 18.60
N SER A 35 21.27 13.52 17.69
CA SER A 35 22.51 12.89 17.22
C SER A 35 23.17 13.72 16.13
N LEU A 36 24.50 13.90 16.23
CA LEU A 36 25.34 14.61 15.26
C LEU A 36 25.42 13.93 13.88
N THR A 37 25.07 12.64 13.80
CA THR A 37 25.22 11.84 12.57
C THR A 37 23.90 11.38 11.96
N CYS A 38 22.81 11.39 12.73
CA CYS A 38 21.49 11.00 12.24
C CYS A 38 20.42 11.67 13.12
N SER A 39 20.05 12.90 12.73
CA SER A 39 19.06 13.69 13.46
C SER A 39 17.67 13.47 12.87
N VAL A 40 16.67 13.44 13.73
CA VAL A 40 15.27 13.38 13.30
C VAL A 40 14.83 14.77 12.82
N PRO A 41 14.02 14.89 11.74
CA PRO A 41 13.50 16.18 11.29
C PRO A 41 12.68 16.86 12.41
N SER A 42 13.04 18.10 12.74
CA SER A 42 12.29 18.94 13.69
C SER A 42 11.31 19.86 12.95
N PRO A 43 10.10 20.12 13.49
CA PRO A 43 9.60 19.71 14.80
C PRO A 43 8.93 18.33 14.80
N VAL A 44 9.15 17.57 15.87
CA VAL A 44 8.46 16.29 16.15
C VAL A 44 7.31 16.55 17.11
N GLY A 45 6.08 16.34 16.65
CA GLY A 45 4.89 16.41 17.51
C GLY A 45 4.71 15.14 18.36
N THR A 46 3.72 15.14 19.28
CA THR A 46 3.35 13.95 20.04
C THR A 46 1.91 13.53 19.77
N ILE A 47 1.65 12.22 19.77
CA ILE A 47 0.31 11.63 19.60
C ILE A 47 0.00 10.64 20.74
N SER A 48 -1.22 10.70 21.29
CA SER A 48 -1.61 9.92 22.49
C SER A 48 -2.56 8.75 22.21
N VAL A 49 -3.11 8.63 21.00
CA VAL A 49 -4.06 7.57 20.64
C VAL A 49 -3.35 6.35 20.06
N PRO A 50 -3.90 5.14 20.25
CA PRO A 50 -3.51 3.99 19.43
C PRO A 50 -3.76 4.38 17.97
N PHE A 51 -2.73 4.25 17.15
CA PHE A 51 -2.83 4.38 15.72
C PHE A 51 -2.42 3.04 15.13
N ASP A 52 -3.20 2.54 14.18
CA ASP A 52 -2.79 1.44 13.33
C ASP A 52 -2.12 2.05 12.10
N ALA A 53 -0.81 1.82 11.97
CA ALA A 53 -0.07 2.35 10.83
C ALA A 53 -0.47 1.58 9.56
N HIS A 54 -0.92 2.30 8.54
CA HIS A 54 -1.21 1.72 7.22
C HIS A 54 0.02 1.06 6.60
N ILE A 55 1.21 1.62 6.87
CA ILE A 55 2.50 1.13 6.38
C ILE A 55 3.44 0.94 7.57
N GLN A 56 3.98 -0.26 7.70
CA GLN A 56 4.85 -0.68 8.78
C GLN A 56 6.24 -1.02 8.25
N VAL A 57 7.27 -0.50 8.90
CA VAL A 57 8.66 -0.84 8.61
C VAL A 57 9.15 -1.82 9.68
N ALA A 58 9.51 -3.02 9.25
CA ALA A 58 9.91 -4.12 10.13
C ALA A 58 11.25 -4.73 9.70
N GLY A 59 11.62 -5.85 10.33
CA GLY A 59 12.68 -6.73 9.82
C GLY A 59 12.27 -7.43 8.52
N SER A 60 13.22 -8.10 7.88
CA SER A 60 12.92 -8.88 6.67
C SER A 60 11.92 -10.00 6.94
N HIS A 61 10.89 -10.10 6.12
CA HIS A 61 9.92 -11.18 6.16
C HIS A 61 10.56 -12.50 5.70
N PRO A 62 10.25 -13.66 6.31
CA PRO A 62 10.83 -14.95 5.92
C PRO A 62 10.61 -15.32 4.44
N VAL A 63 9.48 -14.88 3.86
CA VAL A 63 9.09 -15.17 2.47
C VAL A 63 9.37 -13.99 1.52
N PHE A 64 9.09 -12.77 1.95
CA PHE A 64 9.13 -11.59 1.07
C PHE A 64 10.45 -10.81 1.18
N GLY A 65 11.30 -11.16 2.15
CA GLY A 65 12.50 -10.41 2.46
C GLY A 65 12.15 -8.97 2.83
N SER A 66 12.79 -8.00 2.18
CA SER A 66 12.50 -6.57 2.37
C SER A 66 11.47 -6.01 1.38
N LYS A 67 10.92 -6.82 0.47
CA LYS A 67 9.88 -6.36 -0.45
C LYS A 67 8.59 -6.03 0.34
N PRO A 68 7.83 -5.01 -0.09
CA PRO A 68 6.58 -4.70 0.55
C PRO A 68 5.53 -5.75 0.22
N TRP A 69 4.64 -6.00 1.18
CA TRP A 69 3.52 -6.92 1.06
C TRP A 69 2.33 -6.38 1.85
N THR A 70 1.13 -6.67 1.36
CA THR A 70 -0.12 -6.28 2.00
C THR A 70 -0.75 -7.49 2.68
N GLN A 71 -1.04 -7.36 3.98
CA GLN A 71 -1.94 -8.28 4.66
C GLN A 71 -3.37 -7.93 4.25
N GLN A 72 -4.08 -8.87 3.63
CA GLN A 72 -5.40 -8.63 3.05
C GLN A 72 -6.34 -9.75 3.47
N SER A 73 -6.90 -9.63 4.67
CA SER A 73 -7.85 -10.61 5.22
C SER A 73 -9.20 -10.66 4.49
N GLN A 74 -9.54 -9.59 3.76
CA GLN A 74 -10.79 -9.46 3.02
C GLN A 74 -10.62 -9.83 1.53
N GLY A 75 -11.73 -9.82 0.79
CA GLY A 75 -11.77 -10.16 -0.64
C GLY A 75 -11.68 -8.95 -1.56
N CYS A 76 -12.03 -9.17 -2.83
CA CYS A 76 -12.02 -8.13 -3.86
C CYS A 76 -12.86 -6.90 -3.49
N GLY A 77 -12.36 -5.70 -3.81
CA GLY A 77 -13.05 -4.44 -3.57
C GLY A 77 -13.09 -4.00 -2.10
N ARG A 78 -12.37 -4.70 -1.22
CA ARG A 78 -12.30 -4.42 0.22
C ARG A 78 -10.87 -4.07 0.64
N PRO A 79 -10.69 -3.08 1.52
CA PRO A 79 -9.36 -2.68 1.95
C PRO A 79 -8.64 -3.83 2.67
N GLY A 80 -7.32 -3.85 2.53
CA GLY A 80 -6.42 -4.69 3.31
C GLY A 80 -6.23 -4.15 4.73
N ASP A 81 -5.50 -4.92 5.55
CA ASP A 81 -5.29 -4.65 6.96
C ASP A 81 -4.11 -3.69 7.18
N PHE A 82 -2.96 -3.98 6.57
CA PHE A 82 -1.76 -3.13 6.58
C PHE A 82 -0.77 -3.54 5.48
N ILE A 83 0.17 -2.65 5.17
CA ILE A 83 1.35 -2.91 4.34
C ILE A 83 2.55 -3.04 5.27
N GLN A 84 3.42 -4.02 5.03
CA GLN A 84 4.68 -4.16 5.76
C GLN A 84 5.85 -4.38 4.81
N PHE A 85 7.01 -3.81 5.13
CA PHE A 85 8.26 -4.07 4.40
C PHE A 85 9.50 -3.96 5.30
N GLY A 86 10.62 -4.50 4.80
CA GLY A 86 11.90 -4.46 5.50
C GLY A 86 12.62 -3.13 5.33
N ALA A 87 13.23 -2.60 6.38
CA ALA A 87 13.92 -1.30 6.35
C ALA A 87 15.01 -1.18 5.25
N GLU A 88 15.59 -2.30 4.80
CA GLU A 88 16.59 -2.32 3.72
C GLU A 88 16.04 -1.80 2.38
N LEU A 89 14.72 -1.87 2.16
CA LEU A 89 14.07 -1.26 0.99
C LEU A 89 14.32 0.25 0.89
N LEU A 90 14.56 0.91 2.03
CA LEU A 90 14.83 2.34 2.12
C LEU A 90 16.33 2.68 2.20
N LYS A 91 17.21 1.68 2.41
CA LYS A 91 18.65 1.86 2.68
C LYS A 91 19.54 1.72 1.43
N GLY A 92 19.10 2.21 0.28
CA GLY A 92 20.00 2.39 -0.87
C GLY A 92 20.78 3.70 -0.79
N SER A 93 21.94 3.79 -1.47
CA SER A 93 22.55 5.09 -1.75
C SER A 93 21.51 5.96 -2.44
N SER A 94 21.45 7.25 -2.09
CA SER A 94 20.54 8.27 -2.59
C SER A 94 20.66 8.49 -4.11
N ASN A 95 20.31 7.47 -4.88
CA ASN A 95 20.17 7.49 -6.33
C ASN A 95 18.67 7.40 -6.59
N ASP A 96 18.14 8.27 -7.46
CA ASP A 96 16.71 8.34 -7.82
C ASP A 96 16.13 6.97 -8.26
N THR A 97 16.97 6.06 -8.72
CA THR A 97 16.60 4.70 -9.13
C THR A 97 16.09 3.85 -7.96
N VAL A 98 16.64 4.00 -6.75
CA VAL A 98 16.21 3.25 -5.57
C VAL A 98 14.83 3.73 -5.10
N TYR A 99 14.62 5.05 -5.02
CA TYR A 99 13.34 5.62 -4.60
C TYR A 99 12.23 5.31 -5.60
N THR A 100 12.52 5.42 -6.90
CA THR A 100 11.60 5.05 -7.97
C THR A 100 11.20 3.57 -7.87
N HIS A 101 12.16 2.68 -7.60
CA HIS A 101 11.88 1.24 -7.46
C HIS A 101 11.03 0.93 -6.22
N ALA A 102 11.40 1.47 -5.06
CA ALA A 102 10.65 1.27 -3.81
C ALA A 102 9.22 1.81 -3.93
N ALA A 103 9.07 3.01 -4.51
CA ALA A 103 7.77 3.60 -4.78
C ALA A 103 6.92 2.74 -5.70
N ARG A 104 7.49 2.19 -6.78
CA ARG A 104 6.77 1.31 -7.71
C ARG A 104 6.20 0.07 -7.02
N LEU A 105 6.99 -0.56 -6.15
CA LEU A 105 6.51 -1.70 -5.37
C LEU A 105 5.40 -1.27 -4.39
N LEU A 106 5.55 -0.10 -3.77
CA LEU A 106 4.55 0.45 -2.85
C LEU A 106 3.25 0.87 -3.54
N VAL A 107 3.26 1.31 -4.81
CA VAL A 107 2.01 1.60 -5.56
C VAL A 107 1.14 0.35 -5.67
N ALA A 108 1.75 -0.79 -6.00
CA ALA A 108 1.03 -2.05 -6.10
C ALA A 108 0.45 -2.47 -4.73
N GLU A 109 1.24 -2.41 -3.67
CA GLU A 109 0.75 -2.71 -2.31
C GLU A 109 -0.31 -1.70 -1.82
N TRP A 110 -0.16 -0.41 -2.16
CA TRP A 110 -1.16 0.60 -1.84
C TRP A 110 -2.50 0.30 -2.51
N ALA A 111 -2.50 -0.15 -3.77
CA ALA A 111 -3.73 -0.54 -4.44
C ALA A 111 -4.39 -1.76 -3.77
N ARG A 112 -3.61 -2.78 -3.40
CA ARG A 112 -4.11 -3.94 -2.65
C ARG A 112 -4.71 -3.52 -1.31
N PHE A 113 -4.00 -2.67 -0.57
CA PHE A 113 -4.44 -2.14 0.72
C PHE A 113 -5.69 -1.26 0.62
N ARG A 114 -5.76 -0.34 -0.35
CA ARG A 114 -6.83 0.65 -0.40
C ARG A 114 -8.09 0.13 -1.08
N TRP A 115 -7.94 -0.59 -2.18
CA TRP A 115 -9.04 -0.96 -3.07
C TRP A 115 -9.33 -2.46 -3.13
N GLY A 116 -8.48 -3.29 -2.53
CA GLY A 116 -8.73 -4.72 -2.48
C GLY A 116 -8.56 -5.40 -3.83
N VAL A 117 -7.42 -5.17 -4.48
CA VAL A 117 -7.09 -5.76 -5.78
C VAL A 117 -5.99 -6.81 -5.65
N PHE A 118 -5.72 -7.55 -6.72
CA PHE A 118 -4.76 -8.65 -6.77
C PHE A 118 -3.96 -8.62 -8.07
N ASP A 119 -3.00 -9.52 -8.21
CA ASP A 119 -2.17 -9.61 -9.42
C ASP A 119 -2.98 -10.07 -10.63
N GLU A 120 -2.82 -9.34 -11.73
CA GLU A 120 -3.36 -9.60 -13.07
C GLU A 120 -2.35 -10.30 -13.99
N SER A 121 -1.24 -10.76 -13.43
CA SER A 121 -0.22 -11.50 -14.14
C SER A 121 0.05 -12.84 -13.47
N GLY A 122 0.42 -13.80 -14.30
CA GLY A 122 0.98 -15.06 -13.85
C GLY A 122 2.42 -14.91 -13.35
N HIS A 123 2.89 -15.96 -12.69
CA HIS A 123 4.21 -16.03 -12.10
C HIS A 123 4.98 -17.25 -12.62
N ASP A 124 6.30 -17.11 -12.69
CA ASP A 124 7.17 -18.21 -13.11
C ASP A 124 7.04 -19.38 -12.13
N LYS A 125 6.87 -20.60 -12.67
CA LYS A 125 6.70 -21.85 -11.93
C LYS A 125 5.49 -21.91 -10.98
N ASP A 126 4.54 -20.99 -11.11
CA ASP A 126 3.26 -21.08 -10.39
C ASP A 126 2.28 -21.95 -11.20
N LEU A 127 1.80 -23.04 -10.58
CA LEU A 127 0.86 -23.96 -11.22
C LEU A 127 -0.58 -23.42 -11.24
N LEU A 128 -0.91 -22.52 -10.32
CA LEU A 128 -2.25 -21.95 -10.20
C LEU A 128 -2.40 -20.69 -11.05
N TYR A 129 -1.36 -19.85 -11.08
CA TYR A 129 -1.31 -18.62 -11.88
C TYR A 129 -0.07 -18.62 -12.79
N PRO A 130 -0.02 -19.46 -13.84
CA PRO A 130 1.17 -19.64 -14.68
C PRO A 130 1.43 -18.44 -15.59
N MET A 131 2.69 -18.25 -16.03
CA MET A 131 3.09 -17.17 -16.97
C MET A 131 2.36 -17.19 -18.33
N THR A 132 1.88 -18.35 -18.77
CA THR A 132 1.13 -18.53 -20.02
C THR A 132 -0.03 -19.50 -19.77
N PHE A 133 -1.12 -19.33 -20.51
CA PHE A 133 -2.30 -20.17 -20.41
C PHE A 133 -2.89 -20.44 -21.79
N LEU A 134 -3.68 -21.52 -21.90
CA LEU A 134 -4.44 -21.82 -23.09
C LEU A 134 -5.71 -20.97 -23.07
N ASP A 135 -5.82 -20.03 -23.99
CA ASP A 135 -6.99 -19.17 -24.12
C ASP A 135 -8.20 -20.02 -24.58
N PRO A 136 -9.31 -20.07 -23.82
CA PRO A 136 -10.46 -20.89 -24.18
C PRO A 136 -11.24 -20.37 -25.41
N LEU A 137 -11.05 -19.11 -25.80
CA LEU A 137 -11.74 -18.50 -26.93
C LEU A 137 -10.98 -18.74 -28.24
N THR A 138 -9.66 -18.59 -28.23
CA THR A 138 -8.81 -18.74 -29.43
C THR A 138 -8.20 -20.14 -29.56
N GLY A 139 -8.00 -20.84 -28.44
CA GLY A 139 -7.26 -22.10 -28.39
C GLY A 139 -5.74 -21.93 -28.47
N ASP A 140 -5.24 -20.69 -28.41
CA ASP A 140 -3.82 -20.38 -28.50
C ASP A 140 -3.17 -20.24 -27.11
N MET A 141 -1.85 -20.45 -27.05
CA MET A 141 -1.06 -20.19 -25.85
C MET A 141 -0.80 -18.69 -25.72
N THR A 142 -1.43 -18.07 -24.72
CA THR A 142 -1.40 -16.62 -24.50
C THR A 142 -0.61 -16.27 -23.24
N PRO A 143 0.18 -15.18 -23.23
CA PRO A 143 0.78 -14.65 -22.01
C PRO A 143 -0.29 -14.31 -20.96
N ASN A 144 -0.10 -14.80 -19.74
CA ASN A 144 -0.94 -14.46 -18.61
C ASN A 144 -0.46 -13.14 -17.99
N LYS A 145 -0.67 -12.05 -18.72
CA LYS A 145 -0.33 -10.69 -18.30
C LYS A 145 -1.14 -9.73 -19.15
N CYS A 146 -1.23 -8.50 -18.71
CA CYS A 146 -1.87 -7.46 -19.50
C CYS A 146 -1.05 -7.15 -20.77
N PHE A 147 -1.76 -6.86 -21.86
CA PHE A 147 -1.17 -6.80 -23.20
C PHE A 147 -0.17 -5.67 -23.41
N TYR A 148 -0.32 -4.53 -22.71
CA TYR A 148 0.57 -3.38 -22.87
C TYR A 148 1.60 -3.26 -21.75
N GLU A 149 2.84 -3.66 -22.06
CA GLU A 149 4.03 -3.41 -21.21
C GLU A 149 4.37 -1.92 -21.03
N SER A 150 3.76 -1.01 -21.82
CA SER A 150 4.11 0.42 -21.81
C SER A 150 3.58 1.18 -20.59
N ARG A 151 2.66 0.59 -19.81
CA ARG A 151 2.23 1.15 -18.52
C ARG A 151 3.27 0.82 -17.44
N ILE A 152 4.43 1.46 -17.50
CA ILE A 152 5.50 1.33 -16.47
C ILE A 152 4.94 1.57 -15.04
N TYR A 153 3.89 2.40 -14.94
CA TYR A 153 3.24 2.79 -13.71
C TYR A 153 1.73 2.55 -13.69
N GLY A 154 1.14 1.76 -14.58
CA GLY A 154 -0.33 1.69 -14.74
C GLY A 154 -0.94 0.34 -14.34
N PHE A 155 -2.18 0.41 -13.87
CA PHE A 155 -3.03 -0.76 -13.70
C PHE A 155 -3.69 -1.16 -15.02
N CYS A 156 -4.02 -2.43 -15.18
CA CYS A 156 -4.72 -2.90 -16.36
C CYS A 156 -6.17 -2.41 -16.34
N ASN A 157 -6.65 -2.01 -17.50
CA ASN A 157 -8.01 -1.56 -17.74
C ASN A 157 -8.79 -2.64 -18.49
N ALA A 158 -10.08 -2.41 -18.71
CA ALA A 158 -10.92 -3.34 -19.45
C ALA A 158 -10.48 -3.59 -20.92
N GLU A 159 -9.58 -2.79 -21.48
CA GLU A 159 -9.09 -2.93 -22.86
C GLU A 159 -7.86 -3.83 -22.96
N ASP A 160 -7.00 -3.84 -21.93
CA ASP A 160 -5.74 -4.61 -21.91
C ASP A 160 -5.75 -5.80 -20.92
N HIS A 161 -6.82 -5.94 -20.14
CA HIS A 161 -7.14 -7.05 -19.26
C HIS A 161 -7.71 -8.25 -20.02
N ILE A 162 -7.39 -9.47 -19.56
CA ILE A 162 -7.90 -10.73 -20.14
C ILE A 162 -8.79 -11.43 -19.11
N PRO A 163 -10.14 -11.35 -19.22
CA PRO A 163 -11.07 -11.89 -18.23
C PRO A 163 -10.97 -13.40 -18.00
N GLU A 164 -10.57 -14.15 -19.02
CA GLU A 164 -10.46 -15.61 -19.00
C GLU A 164 -9.13 -16.10 -18.44
N ALA A 165 -8.15 -15.22 -18.26
CA ALA A 165 -6.82 -15.60 -17.81
C ALA A 165 -6.83 -16.12 -16.36
N PRO A 166 -6.07 -17.19 -16.04
CA PRO A 166 -5.98 -17.71 -14.69
C PRO A 166 -5.10 -16.78 -13.84
N THR A 167 -5.71 -15.74 -13.25
CA THR A 167 -5.05 -14.80 -12.33
C THR A 167 -5.76 -14.75 -10.99
N LYS A 168 -5.04 -14.32 -9.95
CA LYS A 168 -5.66 -14.12 -8.63
C LYS A 168 -6.72 -13.02 -8.70
N GLN A 169 -6.49 -11.97 -9.50
CA GLN A 169 -7.48 -10.93 -9.77
C GLN A 169 -8.76 -11.52 -10.34
N ASN A 170 -8.70 -12.33 -11.41
CA ASN A 170 -9.91 -12.88 -12.03
C ASN A 170 -10.66 -13.82 -11.07
N ALA A 171 -9.93 -14.66 -10.35
CA ALA A 171 -10.50 -15.58 -9.38
C ALA A 171 -11.25 -14.87 -8.24
N GLN A 172 -10.73 -13.73 -7.76
CA GLN A 172 -11.30 -12.99 -6.61
C GLN A 172 -12.30 -11.90 -7.03
N CYS A 173 -12.08 -11.29 -8.19
CA CYS A 173 -12.80 -10.12 -8.70
C CYS A 173 -13.74 -10.44 -9.88
N LYS A 174 -14.04 -11.73 -10.12
CA LYS A 174 -15.02 -12.18 -11.12
C LYS A 174 -14.67 -11.72 -12.55
N GLY A 175 -13.39 -11.74 -12.90
CA GLY A 175 -12.91 -11.33 -14.23
C GLY A 175 -12.91 -9.81 -14.48
N LEU A 176 -13.02 -8.98 -13.43
CA LEU A 176 -12.89 -7.53 -13.54
C LEU A 176 -11.44 -7.09 -13.41
N SER A 177 -11.04 -6.11 -14.23
CA SER A 177 -9.70 -5.54 -14.20
C SER A 177 -9.42 -4.81 -12.88
N VAL A 178 -8.14 -4.66 -12.53
CA VAL A 178 -7.73 -3.85 -11.37
C VAL A 178 -8.31 -2.45 -11.48
N LEU A 179 -8.23 -1.80 -12.65
CA LEU A 179 -8.71 -0.43 -12.81
C LEU A 179 -10.25 -0.34 -12.70
N ASP A 180 -11.01 -1.37 -13.09
CA ASP A 180 -12.47 -1.40 -12.88
C ASP A 180 -12.83 -1.45 -11.38
N ILE A 181 -12.09 -2.23 -10.60
CA ILE A 181 -12.27 -2.28 -9.14
C ILE A 181 -11.91 -0.93 -8.52
N ILE A 182 -10.81 -0.31 -8.95
CA ILE A 182 -10.41 1.02 -8.49
C ILE A 182 -11.50 2.04 -8.83
N ASN A 183 -11.95 2.09 -10.09
CA ASN A 183 -12.95 3.04 -10.59
C ASN A 183 -14.31 2.92 -9.90
N SER A 184 -14.68 1.71 -9.49
CA SER A 184 -15.94 1.45 -8.78
C SER A 184 -15.86 1.70 -7.27
N SER A 185 -14.67 1.94 -6.73
CA SER A 185 -14.47 2.22 -5.30
C SER A 185 -15.04 3.59 -4.90
N GLN A 186 -15.28 3.77 -3.59
CA GLN A 186 -15.80 5.03 -3.04
C GLN A 186 -14.91 6.25 -3.33
N ASP A 187 -13.62 6.03 -3.59
CA ASP A 187 -12.67 7.09 -3.91
C ASP A 187 -12.92 7.70 -5.30
N PHE A 188 -13.49 6.93 -6.23
CA PHE A 188 -13.67 7.36 -7.63
C PHE A 188 -15.11 7.34 -8.12
N LYS A 189 -16.00 6.56 -7.50
CA LYS A 189 -17.40 6.42 -7.93
C LYS A 189 -18.16 7.76 -7.95
N ASP A 190 -17.87 8.64 -7.00
CA ASP A 190 -18.45 9.98 -6.91
C ASP A 190 -17.49 11.08 -7.37
N TYR A 191 -16.32 10.70 -7.90
CA TYR A 191 -15.28 11.64 -8.28
C TYR A 191 -15.66 12.40 -9.54
N ARG A 192 -16.04 13.66 -9.36
CA ARG A 192 -16.22 14.63 -10.44
C ARG A 192 -14.94 15.44 -10.58
N ILE A 193 -14.17 15.20 -11.64
CA ILE A 193 -13.11 16.13 -12.02
C ILE A 193 -13.79 17.47 -12.33
N PRO A 194 -13.48 18.57 -11.61
CA PRO A 194 -13.91 19.89 -12.04
C PRO A 194 -13.31 20.12 -13.44
N PHE A 195 -14.15 20.49 -14.41
CA PHE A 195 -13.88 20.47 -15.86
C PHE A 195 -12.59 21.18 -16.34
N ASN A 196 -11.84 21.85 -15.45
CA ASN A 196 -10.62 22.61 -15.73
C ASN A 196 -9.44 22.31 -14.79
N LYS A 197 -9.43 21.17 -14.08
CA LYS A 197 -8.33 20.84 -13.16
C LYS A 197 -7.75 19.47 -13.45
N THR A 198 -6.62 19.44 -14.16
CA THR A 198 -5.69 18.31 -14.09
C THR A 198 -5.08 18.30 -12.69
N LEU A 199 -5.11 17.14 -12.02
CA LEU A 199 -4.35 16.99 -10.80
C LEU A 199 -2.87 16.89 -11.20
N THR A 200 -2.09 17.89 -10.80
CA THR A 200 -0.63 17.76 -10.76
C THR A 200 -0.25 17.07 -9.46
N ALA A 201 0.77 16.20 -9.48
CA ALA A 201 1.23 15.54 -8.27
C ALA A 201 1.60 16.61 -7.23
N ILE A 202 0.86 16.62 -6.12
CA ILE A 202 1.20 17.47 -4.98
C ILE A 202 2.30 16.74 -4.22
N GLU A 203 3.39 17.45 -3.94
CA GLU A 203 4.40 16.91 -3.04
C GLU A 203 3.77 16.75 -1.64
N PRO A 204 3.72 15.52 -1.09
CA PRO A 204 2.99 15.29 0.14
C PRO A 204 3.67 16.00 1.32
N SER A 205 2.87 16.64 2.17
CA SER A 205 3.37 17.18 3.43
C SER A 205 3.68 16.02 4.37
N ILE A 206 4.94 15.94 4.85
CA ILE A 206 5.38 14.88 5.75
C ILE A 206 5.57 15.48 7.14
N GLN A 207 4.81 14.97 8.10
CA GLN A 207 4.98 15.30 9.52
C GLN A 207 5.52 14.10 10.29
N PHE A 208 6.40 14.38 11.25
CA PHE A 208 7.01 13.37 12.10
C PHE A 208 6.45 13.47 13.52
N LEU A 209 5.98 12.35 14.06
CA LEU A 209 5.41 12.29 15.40
C LEU A 209 6.09 11.20 16.23
N LYS A 210 6.18 11.43 17.53
CA LYS A 210 6.52 10.40 18.52
C LYS A 210 5.28 10.02 19.33
N ARG A 211 5.23 8.79 19.82
CA ARG A 211 4.21 8.39 20.78
C ARG A 211 4.41 9.19 22.07
N ALA A 212 3.31 9.75 22.59
CA ALA A 212 3.30 10.41 23.88
C ALA A 212 3.48 9.35 24.99
N PRO A 213 4.21 9.67 26.08
CA PRO A 213 4.34 8.74 27.19
C PRO A 213 2.95 8.35 27.75
N PRO A 214 2.71 7.07 28.07
CA PRO A 214 1.40 6.60 28.50
C PRO A 214 0.99 7.28 29.82
N ARG A 215 -0.27 7.71 29.90
CA ARG A 215 -0.90 8.15 31.16
C ARG A 215 -1.70 6.99 31.73
N ILE A 216 -1.19 6.37 32.80
CA ILE A 216 -1.86 5.25 33.47
C ILE A 216 -2.73 5.82 34.59
N ILE A 217 -4.04 5.63 34.50
CA ILE A 217 -4.98 5.93 35.59
C ILE A 217 -5.42 4.59 36.17
N VAL A 218 -5.01 4.32 37.42
CA VAL A 218 -5.46 3.13 38.14
C VAL A 218 -6.76 3.48 38.86
N LEU A 219 -7.85 2.84 38.44
CA LEU A 219 -9.12 2.90 39.14
C LEU A 219 -9.14 1.76 40.17
N VAL A 220 -9.04 2.12 41.45
CA VAL A 220 -9.13 1.16 42.55
C VAL A 220 -10.54 1.24 43.13
N GLU A 221 -11.27 0.13 43.08
CA GLU A 221 -12.54 -0.01 43.80
C GLU A 221 -12.25 -0.16 45.29
N ASN A 222 -12.80 0.73 46.13
CA ASN A 222 -12.63 0.70 47.59
C ASN A 222 -13.96 0.39 48.30
N SER A 223 -14.82 -0.44 47.71
CA SER A 223 -16.03 -0.89 48.39
C SER A 223 -15.66 -1.96 49.44
N ALA A 224 -16.23 -1.87 50.64
CA ALA A 224 -15.99 -2.80 51.75
C ALA A 224 -16.47 -4.26 51.49
N VAL A 225 -16.78 -4.59 50.24
CA VAL A 225 -17.33 -5.87 49.77
C VAL A 225 -16.23 -6.87 49.40
N MET A 226 -14.97 -6.43 49.27
CA MET A 226 -13.80 -7.31 49.06
C MET A 226 -13.24 -7.89 50.39
N ASN A 227 -14.10 -8.20 51.36
CA ASN A 227 -13.71 -9.06 52.48
C ASN A 227 -13.73 -10.51 52.00
N LEU A 228 -12.55 -11.06 51.68
CA LEU A 228 -12.36 -12.51 51.60
C LEU A 228 -12.84 -13.11 52.92
N GLN A 229 -13.99 -13.78 52.86
CA GLN A 229 -14.46 -14.62 53.96
C GLN A 229 -13.39 -15.69 54.22
N ARG A 230 -13.04 -15.80 55.49
CA ARG A 230 -12.11 -16.76 56.09
C ARG A 230 -12.49 -18.20 55.79
#